data_AF-A0A1P8WM85-F1
#
_entry.id   AF-A0A1P8WM85-F1
#
_cell.length_a   1.000
_cell.length_b   1.000
_cell.length_c   1.000
_cell.angle_alpha   90.00
_cell.angle_beta   90.00
_cell.angle_gamma   90.00
#
_symmetry.space_group_name_H-M   'P 1'
#
loop_
_entity.id
_entity.type
_entity.pdbx_description
1 polymer ?
#
loop_
_entity_poly.entity_id
_entity_poly.type
_entity_poly.pdbx_seq_one_letter_code
_entity_poly.pdbx_strand_id
1 'polypeptide(L)'
;MAAEPFVNRSTADSLASVIDASTADQPEDHRQSTHIWVSGGSVELDFDFGKEMEVKTFHFLNYLTEYFDVDDVDLRFFDAAHRLVGVMSDLEPELGGNPSGHFNPIYAQDFAVSLPGPVRFVNVVLSGSNNEVDFNNIGFSAVDYMGTATDQRGAPFERTF
;
A
#
# COMPACT_ATOMS: atom_id res chain seq x y z
N MET A 1 -30.65 -3.52 3.74
CA MET A 1 -29.27 -3.42 3.24
C MET A 1 -29.37 -2.99 1.79
N ALA A 2 -28.77 -1.86 1.43
CA ALA A 2 -28.57 -1.56 0.01
C ALA A 2 -27.59 -2.63 -0.53
N ALA A 3 -27.85 -3.14 -1.73
CA ALA A 3 -26.92 -4.07 -2.35
C ALA A 3 -25.65 -3.31 -2.72
N GLU A 4 -24.49 -3.94 -2.51
CA GLU A 4 -23.21 -3.45 -3.02
C GLU A 4 -23.35 -3.17 -4.53
N PRO A 5 -22.99 -1.97 -5.04
CA PRO A 5 -23.12 -1.64 -6.46
C PRO A 5 -22.22 -2.48 -7.39
N PHE A 6 -21.26 -3.23 -6.85
CA PHE A 6 -20.33 -4.04 -7.61
C PHE A 6 -20.73 -5.53 -7.64
N VAL A 7 -20.42 -6.19 -8.75
CA VAL A 7 -20.57 -7.63 -8.90
C VAL A 7 -19.40 -8.30 -8.19
N ASN A 8 -19.67 -9.28 -7.33
CA ASN A 8 -18.65 -10.10 -6.68
C ASN A 8 -17.73 -10.73 -7.73
N ARG A 9 -16.44 -10.41 -7.65
CA ARG A 9 -15.38 -11.04 -8.45
C ARG A 9 -14.68 -12.13 -7.63
N SER A 10 -13.91 -13.00 -8.29
CA SER A 10 -13.04 -13.92 -7.56
C SER A 10 -11.95 -13.14 -6.83
N THR A 11 -11.45 -13.65 -5.69
CA THR A 11 -10.33 -13.01 -4.97
C THR A 11 -9.11 -12.80 -5.87
N ALA A 12 -8.79 -13.76 -6.74
CA ALA A 12 -7.69 -13.64 -7.68
C ALA A 12 -7.90 -12.50 -8.69
N ASP A 13 -9.14 -12.29 -9.16
CA ASP A 13 -9.47 -11.21 -10.09
C ASP A 13 -9.48 -9.84 -9.41
N SER A 14 -9.93 -9.76 -8.15
CA SER A 14 -9.86 -8.52 -7.35
C SER A 14 -8.41 -8.16 -7.05
N LEU A 15 -7.60 -9.14 -6.64
CA LEU A 15 -6.20 -8.91 -6.28
C LEU A 15 -5.30 -8.54 -7.48
N ALA A 16 -5.73 -8.84 -8.71
CA ALA A 16 -5.03 -8.40 -9.92
C ALA A 16 -5.04 -6.88 -10.12
N SER A 17 -5.98 -6.16 -9.47
CA SER A 17 -6.10 -4.70 -9.53
C SER A 17 -5.41 -3.98 -8.36
N VAL A 18 -4.68 -4.70 -7.49
CA VAL A 18 -4.09 -4.15 -6.24
C VAL A 18 -3.18 -2.95 -6.48
N ILE A 19 -2.47 -2.93 -7.60
CA ILE A 19 -1.71 -1.75 -8.05
C ILE A 19 -2.17 -1.42 -9.47
N ASP A 20 -3.20 -0.59 -9.62
CA ASP A 20 -3.69 -0.14 -10.94
C ASP A 20 -3.38 1.35 -11.22
N ALA A 21 -2.83 2.07 -10.24
CA ALA A 21 -2.57 3.50 -10.38
C ALA A 21 -1.24 3.71 -11.14
N SER A 22 -1.26 4.59 -12.15
CA SER A 22 -0.08 4.85 -12.99
C SER A 22 1.02 5.65 -12.27
N THR A 23 0.65 6.46 -11.27
CA THR A 23 1.55 7.21 -10.38
C THR A 23 0.93 7.39 -8.99
N ALA A 24 1.73 7.70 -7.98
CA ALA A 24 1.24 7.95 -6.62
C ALA A 24 0.18 9.07 -6.52
N ASP A 25 0.32 10.14 -7.31
CA ASP A 25 -0.63 11.27 -7.31
C ASP A 25 -1.87 11.05 -8.19
N GLN A 26 -1.99 9.89 -8.86
CA GLN A 26 -3.09 9.64 -9.79
C GLN A 26 -4.34 9.25 -8.99
N PRO A 27 -5.41 10.07 -9.00
CA PRO A 27 -6.63 9.70 -8.30
C PRO A 27 -7.40 8.65 -9.11
N GLU A 28 -8.21 7.86 -8.41
CA GLU A 28 -8.99 6.77 -9.01
C GLU A 28 -10.48 6.95 -8.80
N ASP A 29 -11.25 6.61 -9.83
CA ASP A 29 -12.69 6.49 -9.68
C ASP A 29 -13.01 5.10 -9.10
N HIS A 30 -13.90 5.05 -8.10
CA HIS A 30 -14.38 3.77 -7.58
C HIS A 30 -15.27 3.05 -8.60
N ARG A 31 -14.68 2.08 -9.32
CA ARG A 31 -15.28 1.34 -10.44
C ARG A 31 -15.01 -0.14 -10.28
N GLN A 32 -15.83 -0.98 -10.92
CA GLN A 32 -15.68 -2.44 -10.89
C GLN A 32 -14.28 -2.96 -11.25
N SER A 33 -13.56 -2.24 -12.11
CA SER A 33 -12.21 -2.61 -12.56
C SER A 33 -11.12 -2.34 -11.51
N THR A 34 -11.30 -1.31 -10.67
CA THR A 34 -10.37 -0.85 -9.63
C THR A 34 -10.81 -1.30 -8.23
N HIS A 35 -12.02 -1.85 -8.10
CA HIS A 35 -12.58 -2.30 -6.83
C HIS A 35 -11.94 -3.60 -6.35
N ILE A 36 -11.35 -3.57 -5.16
CA ILE A 36 -10.75 -4.73 -4.51
C ILE A 36 -11.55 -5.04 -3.26
N TRP A 37 -12.40 -6.06 -3.36
CA TRP A 37 -13.19 -6.53 -2.23
C TRP A 37 -12.92 -7.99 -1.91
N VAL A 38 -12.64 -8.26 -0.64
CA VAL A 38 -12.45 -9.59 -0.09
C VAL A 38 -13.28 -9.71 1.19
N SER A 39 -14.05 -10.79 1.31
CA SER A 39 -14.81 -11.12 2.51
C SER A 39 -14.26 -12.39 3.17
N GLY A 40 -14.41 -12.45 4.50
CA GLY A 40 -14.03 -13.63 5.29
C GLY A 40 -12.76 -13.47 6.13
N GLY A 41 -12.33 -12.23 6.38
CA GLY A 41 -11.22 -11.91 7.28
C GLY A 41 -10.19 -10.96 6.68
N SER A 42 -9.03 -10.87 7.34
CA SER A 42 -7.92 -10.04 6.91
C SER A 42 -7.32 -10.51 5.57
N VAL A 43 -6.80 -9.56 4.80
CA VAL A 43 -6.06 -9.83 3.57
C VAL A 43 -4.57 -9.60 3.82
N GLU A 44 -3.74 -10.55 3.42
CA GLU A 44 -2.29 -10.43 3.46
C GLU A 44 -1.76 -10.27 2.02
N LEU A 45 -0.94 -9.25 1.79
CA LEU A 45 -0.34 -8.91 0.51
C LEU A 45 1.17 -8.85 0.64
N ASP A 46 1.88 -9.55 -0.25
CA ASP A 46 3.33 -9.51 -0.33
C ASP A 46 3.80 -8.79 -1.60
N PHE A 47 4.61 -7.76 -1.41
CA PHE A 47 5.21 -6.97 -2.48
C PHE A 47 6.72 -7.26 -2.55
N ASP A 48 7.25 -7.59 -3.74
CA ASP A 48 8.70 -7.65 -4.02
C ASP A 48 9.05 -6.53 -4.99
N PHE A 49 9.88 -5.57 -4.54
CA PHE A 49 10.40 -4.50 -5.39
C PHE A 49 11.42 -4.99 -6.43
N GLY A 50 11.85 -6.26 -6.35
CA GLY A 50 12.86 -6.89 -7.20
C GLY A 50 14.30 -6.54 -6.85
N LYS A 51 14.51 -5.46 -6.10
CA LYS A 51 15.80 -4.99 -5.58
C LYS A 51 15.59 -4.21 -4.27
N GLU A 52 16.68 -3.91 -3.58
CA GLU A 52 16.65 -3.09 -2.37
C GLU A 52 16.38 -1.61 -2.71
N MET A 53 15.39 -1.05 -2.03
CA MET A 53 14.86 0.29 -2.21
C MET A 53 14.81 1.02 -0.87
N GLU A 54 14.91 2.34 -0.90
CA GLU A 54 14.58 3.20 0.23
C GLU A 54 13.12 3.64 0.10
N VAL A 55 12.22 2.99 0.84
CA VAL A 55 10.77 3.29 0.85
C VAL A 55 10.53 4.56 1.66
N LYS A 56 9.77 5.50 1.09
CA LYS A 56 9.52 6.83 1.67
C LYS A 56 8.07 7.03 2.08
N THR A 57 7.15 6.49 1.28
CA THR A 57 5.72 6.71 1.48
C THR A 57 4.97 5.43 1.16
N PHE A 58 3.98 5.13 1.99
CA PHE A 58 2.93 4.17 1.74
C PHE A 58 1.67 4.95 1.31
N HIS A 59 1.10 4.60 0.17
CA HIS A 59 -0.09 5.22 -0.41
C HIS A 59 -1.26 4.27 -0.29
N PHE A 60 -2.38 4.73 0.26
CA PHE A 60 -3.58 3.91 0.40
C PHE A 60 -4.82 4.68 -0.04
N LEU A 61 -5.62 4.06 -0.91
CA LEU A 61 -6.91 4.60 -1.37
C LEU A 61 -7.99 3.67 -0.83
N ASN A 62 -8.55 4.02 0.33
CA ASN A 62 -9.57 3.24 1.01
C ASN A 62 -10.94 3.32 0.30
N TYR A 63 -11.88 2.47 0.72
CA TYR A 63 -13.26 2.54 0.27
C TYR A 63 -14.01 3.76 0.83
N LEU A 64 -15.09 4.14 0.15
CA LEU A 64 -15.82 5.40 0.34
C LEU A 64 -16.71 5.45 1.58
N THR A 65 -17.04 4.30 2.16
CA THR A 65 -18.01 4.22 3.25
C THR A 65 -17.60 3.19 4.30
N GLU A 66 -17.93 3.49 5.56
CA GLU A 66 -17.69 2.70 6.79
C GLU A 66 -18.29 1.28 6.81
N TYR A 67 -18.95 0.86 5.73
CA TYR A 67 -19.62 -0.45 5.72
C TYR A 67 -18.70 -1.59 5.34
N PHE A 68 -17.63 -1.32 4.60
CA PHE A 68 -16.79 -2.33 3.94
C PHE A 68 -15.30 -1.98 3.93
N ASP A 69 -14.95 -0.78 4.37
CA ASP A 69 -13.61 -0.21 4.33
C ASP A 69 -12.58 -0.96 5.20
N VAL A 70 -11.32 -0.63 4.97
CA VAL A 70 -10.19 -1.09 5.77
C VAL A 70 -10.03 -0.16 6.96
N ASP A 71 -10.19 -0.71 8.15
CA ASP A 71 -10.03 0.00 9.42
C ASP A 71 -8.59 0.00 9.91
N ASP A 72 -7.83 -1.05 9.58
CA ASP A 72 -6.47 -1.24 10.10
C ASP A 72 -5.52 -1.82 9.04
N VAL A 73 -4.31 -1.24 9.02
CA VAL A 73 -3.21 -1.63 8.14
C VAL A 73 -1.93 -1.82 8.93
N ASP A 74 -1.40 -3.05 8.86
CA ASP A 74 -0.09 -3.43 9.39
C ASP A 74 0.89 -3.65 8.24
N LEU A 75 2.09 -3.07 8.33
CA LEU A 75 3.19 -3.27 7.39
C LEU A 75 4.43 -3.82 8.08
N ARG A 76 5.02 -4.86 7.48
CA ARG A 76 6.34 -5.37 7.85
C ARG A 76 7.29 -5.26 6.66
N PHE A 77 8.44 -4.67 6.90
CA PHE A 77 9.44 -4.39 5.87
C PHE A 77 10.64 -5.31 6.04
N PHE A 78 11.09 -5.94 4.95
CA PHE A 78 12.19 -6.89 4.98
C PHE A 78 13.28 -6.57 3.94
N ASP A 79 14.54 -6.88 4.29
CA ASP A 79 15.69 -6.75 3.40
C ASP A 79 15.77 -7.89 2.37
N ALA A 80 16.77 -7.87 1.48
CA ALA A 80 16.95 -8.93 0.48
C ALA A 80 17.25 -10.32 1.07
N ALA A 81 17.63 -10.41 2.35
CA ALA A 81 17.84 -11.65 3.09
C ALA A 81 16.63 -12.05 3.94
N HIS A 82 15.47 -11.41 3.73
CA HIS A 82 14.22 -11.60 4.49
C HIS A 82 14.35 -11.30 5.99
N ARG A 83 15.28 -10.42 6.37
CA ARG A 83 15.39 -9.95 7.76
C ARG A 83 14.49 -8.75 7.94
N LEU A 84 13.81 -8.69 9.08
CA LEU A 84 12.94 -7.58 9.44
C LEU A 84 13.76 -6.29 9.57
N VAL A 85 13.39 -5.28 8.79
CA VAL A 85 13.99 -3.94 8.78
C VAL A 85 13.18 -3.00 9.68
N GLY A 86 11.85 -3.11 9.64
CA GLY A 86 10.96 -2.30 10.47
C GLY A 86 9.51 -2.75 10.35
N VAL A 87 8.67 -2.15 11.19
CA VAL A 87 7.23 -2.39 11.27
C VAL A 87 6.53 -1.05 11.37
N MET A 88 5.40 -0.92 10.70
CA MET A 88 4.40 0.11 10.94
C MET A 88 3.10 -0.61 11.27
N SER A 89 2.48 -0.28 12.40
CA SER A 89 1.30 -0.97 12.90
C SER A 89 0.27 0.02 13.37
N ASP A 90 -0.98 -0.45 13.49
CA ASP A 90 -2.12 0.34 13.93
C ASP A 90 -2.33 1.60 13.04
N LEU A 91 -2.13 1.46 11.73
CA LEU A 91 -2.46 2.54 10.79
C LEU A 91 -3.95 2.47 10.50
N GLU A 92 -4.67 3.52 10.85
CA GLU A 92 -6.11 3.67 10.61
C GLU A 92 -6.32 4.57 9.38
N PRO A 93 -6.60 4.02 8.18
CA PRO A 93 -6.80 4.84 7.00
C PRO A 93 -8.14 5.56 7.06
N GLU A 94 -8.16 6.80 6.58
CA GLU A 94 -9.40 7.54 6.39
C GLU A 94 -10.22 6.90 5.26
N LEU A 95 -11.55 7.12 5.28
CA LEU A 95 -12.40 6.78 4.15
C LEU A 95 -11.89 7.40 2.86
N GLY A 96 -12.08 6.67 1.76
CA GLY A 96 -11.82 7.14 0.42
C GLY A 96 -12.62 8.40 0.11
N GLY A 97 -11.94 9.41 -0.39
CA GLY A 97 -12.58 10.66 -0.79
C GLY A 97 -11.59 11.62 -1.41
N ASN A 98 -12.07 12.82 -1.68
CA ASN A 98 -11.24 13.92 -2.10
C ASN A 98 -11.22 15.05 -1.08
N PRO A 99 -10.23 15.97 -1.17
CA PRO A 99 -10.13 17.13 -0.29
C PRO A 99 -11.35 18.07 -0.32
N SER A 100 -12.25 17.95 -1.31
CA SER A 100 -13.48 18.73 -1.41
C SER A 100 -14.71 18.03 -0.81
N GLY A 101 -14.55 16.86 -0.17
CA GLY A 101 -15.61 16.12 0.51
C GLY A 101 -16.54 15.34 -0.43
N HIS A 102 -16.14 15.13 -1.69
CA HIS A 102 -16.81 14.21 -2.60
C HIS A 102 -16.15 12.83 -2.57
N PHE A 103 -16.97 11.80 -2.72
CA PHE A 103 -16.54 10.40 -2.75
C PHE A 103 -15.89 9.97 -4.08
N ASN A 104 -15.68 10.86 -5.05
CA ASN A 104 -14.95 10.53 -6.28
C ASN A 104 -14.39 11.82 -6.93
N PRO A 105 -13.22 11.75 -7.59
CA PRO A 105 -12.30 10.60 -7.56
C PRO A 105 -11.61 10.50 -6.18
N ILE A 106 -11.15 9.31 -5.80
CA ILE A 106 -10.45 9.05 -4.53
C ILE A 106 -8.98 9.41 -4.69
N TYR A 107 -8.42 10.10 -3.70
CA TYR A 107 -7.00 10.41 -3.61
C TYR A 107 -6.34 9.52 -2.55
N ALA A 108 -5.04 9.25 -2.73
CA ALA A 108 -4.27 8.53 -1.76
C ALA A 108 -4.19 9.29 -0.43
N GLN A 109 -4.36 8.56 0.67
CA GLN A 109 -3.80 8.95 1.95
C GLN A 109 -2.35 8.48 2.01
N ASP A 110 -1.47 9.39 2.41
CA ASP A 110 -0.03 9.16 2.45
C ASP A 110 0.45 8.94 3.89
N PHE A 111 1.09 7.80 4.11
CA PHE A 111 1.76 7.48 5.37
C PHE A 111 3.27 7.57 5.17
N ALA A 112 3.92 8.44 5.94
CA ALA A 112 5.37 8.59 5.89
C ALA A 112 6.06 7.33 6.45
N VAL A 113 6.99 6.78 5.67
CA VAL A 113 7.77 5.59 6.03
C VAL A 113 9.19 6.03 6.41
N SER A 114 9.62 5.65 7.61
CA SER A 114 10.97 5.91 8.10
C SER A 114 11.57 4.62 8.65
N LEU A 115 12.54 4.07 7.92
CA LEU A 115 13.12 2.76 8.20
C LEU A 115 14.64 2.86 8.39
N PRO A 116 15.24 1.99 9.21
CA PRO A 116 16.68 2.02 9.51
C PRO A 116 17.57 1.49 8.37
N GLY A 117 16.99 0.93 7.32
CA GLY A 117 17.73 0.30 6.23
C GLY A 117 16.88 0.11 4.98
N PRO A 118 17.49 -0.43 3.90
CA PRO A 118 16.77 -0.70 2.66
C PRO A 118 15.77 -1.84 2.81
N VAL A 119 14.77 -1.81 1.95
CA VAL A 119 13.68 -2.80 1.88
C VAL A 119 13.64 -3.41 0.49
N ARG A 120 13.47 -4.72 0.41
CA ARG A 120 13.10 -5.40 -0.83
C ARG A 120 11.67 -5.91 -0.79
N PHE A 121 11.23 -6.41 0.35
CA PHE A 121 9.91 -7.01 0.51
C PHE A 121 9.07 -6.24 1.51
N VAL A 122 7.78 -6.08 1.19
CA VAL A 122 6.79 -5.54 2.12
C VAL A 122 5.66 -6.53 2.24
N ASN A 123 5.37 -6.92 3.47
CA ASN A 123 4.16 -7.65 3.82
C ASN A 123 3.17 -6.63 4.39
N VAL A 124 1.95 -6.62 3.85
CA VAL A 124 0.86 -5.76 4.28
C VAL A 124 -0.30 -6.63 4.72
N VAL A 125 -0.81 -6.39 5.92
CA VAL A 125 -2.04 -7.01 6.43
C VAL A 125 -3.11 -5.92 6.53
N LEU A 126 -4.22 -6.13 5.82
CA LEU A 126 -5.38 -5.26 5.79
C LEU A 126 -6.52 -5.93 6.56
N SER A 127 -7.23 -5.19 7.42
CA SER A 127 -8.42 -5.71 8.08
C SER A 127 -9.50 -4.65 8.27
N GLY A 128 -10.75 -5.09 8.17
CA GLY A 128 -11.94 -4.33 8.57
C GLY A 128 -12.65 -4.99 9.75
N SER A 129 -13.24 -4.18 10.61
CA SER A 129 -13.99 -4.55 11.82
C SER A 129 -15.25 -5.38 11.53
N ASN A 130 -15.70 -5.37 10.28
CA ASN A 130 -16.80 -6.15 9.71
C ASN A 130 -16.35 -7.51 9.10
N ASN A 131 -15.05 -7.86 9.15
CA ASN A 131 -14.44 -9.01 8.44
C ASN A 131 -14.46 -8.91 6.91
N GLU A 132 -14.49 -7.68 6.39
CA GLU A 132 -14.38 -7.36 4.98
C GLU A 132 -13.21 -6.40 4.77
N VAL A 133 -12.63 -6.45 3.57
CA VAL A 133 -11.56 -5.56 3.13
C VAL A 133 -11.98 -5.03 1.78
N ASP A 134 -12.31 -3.74 1.74
CA ASP A 134 -12.66 -3.01 0.53
C ASP A 134 -11.77 -1.78 0.38
N PHE A 135 -11.07 -1.69 -0.75
CA PHE A 135 -10.25 -0.55 -1.09
C PHE A 135 -10.08 -0.44 -2.61
N ASN A 136 -9.62 0.71 -3.07
CA ASN A 136 -9.37 0.98 -4.47
C ASN A 136 -7.95 0.63 -4.88
N ASN A 137 -6.96 1.05 -4.10
CA ASN A 137 -5.57 0.94 -4.51
C ASN A 137 -4.60 1.04 -3.33
N ILE A 138 -3.42 0.49 -3.53
CA ILE A 138 -2.32 0.50 -2.58
C ILE A 138 -1.00 0.65 -3.34
N GLY A 139 -0.06 1.42 -2.79
CA GLY A 139 1.21 1.66 -3.47
C GLY A 139 2.31 2.18 -2.57
N PHE A 140 3.51 2.31 -3.15
CA PHE A 140 4.68 2.80 -2.44
C PHE A 140 5.46 3.78 -3.31
N SER A 141 5.88 4.90 -2.72
CA SER A 141 6.96 5.71 -3.27
C SER A 141 8.28 5.27 -2.66
N ALA A 142 9.21 4.86 -3.51
CA ALA A 142 10.53 4.40 -3.11
C ALA A 142 11.60 4.87 -4.10
N VAL A 143 12.83 5.03 -3.61
CA VAL A 143 14.00 5.39 -4.44
C VAL A 143 15.02 4.27 -4.41
N ASP A 144 15.82 4.15 -5.45
CA ASP A 144 16.90 3.17 -5.51
C ASP A 144 17.81 3.31 -4.28
N TYR A 145 17.99 2.21 -3.55
CA TYR A 145 18.98 2.20 -2.49
C TYR A 145 20.36 2.23 -3.13
N MET A 146 20.95 3.42 -3.18
CA MET A 146 22.32 3.65 -3.68
C MET A 146 23.38 3.16 -2.69
N GLY A 147 23.09 2.05 -1.99
CA GLY A 147 23.77 1.54 -0.80
C GLY A 147 25.22 1.97 -0.81
N THR A 148 25.60 2.79 0.18
CA THR A 148 26.93 3.36 0.23
C THR A 148 27.93 2.21 0.14
N ALA A 149 28.52 2.02 -1.04
CA ALA A 149 29.59 1.09 -1.25
C ALA A 149 30.78 1.67 -0.51
N THR A 150 30.90 1.37 0.78
CA THR A 150 32.11 1.69 1.50
C THR A 150 33.21 0.79 0.97
N ASP A 151 34.36 1.36 0.57
CA ASP A 151 35.56 0.55 0.43
C ASP A 151 35.91 -0.05 1.81
N GLN A 152 36.88 -0.96 1.90
CA GLN A 152 37.27 -1.59 3.18
C GLN A 152 37.77 -0.60 4.27
N ARG A 153 37.69 0.71 4.05
CA ARG A 153 38.05 1.80 4.97
C ARG A 153 36.90 2.78 5.25
N GLY A 154 35.68 2.54 4.78
CA GLY A 154 34.49 3.28 5.25
C GLY A 154 34.25 4.67 4.65
N ALA A 155 34.84 5.02 3.50
CA ALA A 155 34.57 6.31 2.85
C ALA A 155 33.38 6.22 1.86
N PRO A 156 32.44 7.18 1.85
CA PRO A 156 31.33 7.21 0.89
C PRO A 156 31.81 7.61 -0.52
N PHE A 157 31.25 6.97 -1.56
CA PHE A 157 31.42 7.41 -2.95
C PHE A 157 30.42 8.52 -3.26
N GLU A 158 30.89 9.72 -3.55
CA GLU A 158 30.09 10.71 -4.26
C GLU A 158 30.09 10.34 -5.76
N ARG A 159 28.93 9.97 -6.30
CA ARG A 159 28.67 10.08 -7.74
C ARG A 159 27.53 11.06 -7.95
N THR A 160 27.90 12.22 -8.48
CA THR A 160 26.97 13.19 -9.08
C THR A 160 26.48 12.64 -10.42
N PHE A 161 25.17 12.67 -10.64
CA PHE A 161 24.56 12.67 -11.99
C PHE A 161 23.87 14.01 -12.20
#